data_AF-A0A1M4RYK1-F1
#
_entry.id   AF-A0A1M4RYK1-F1
#
_cell.length_a   1.000
_cell.length_b   1.000
_cell.length_c   1.000
_cell.angle_alpha   90.00
_cell.angle_beta   90.00
_cell.angle_gamma   90.00
#
_symmetry.space_group_name_H-M   'P 1'
#
loop_
_entity.id
_entity.type
_entity.pdbx_description
1 polymer ?
#
loop_
_entity_poly.entity_id
_entity_poly.type
_entity_poly.pdbx_seq_one_letter_code
_entity_poly.pdbx_strand_id
1 'polypeptide(L)' 'MPQASGVVRVLHPVEVKMGVQIGVEATKSFLRLERIAGYELGFGHVICQTREPYPITRDIQAVPVWAI' A
#
# COMPACT_ATOMS: atom_id res chain seq x y z
N MET A 1 16.31 -29.98 7.88
CA MET A 1 15.10 -29.16 7.61
C MET A 1 15.19 -28.73 6.15
N PRO A 2 14.32 -29.18 5.24
CA PRO A 2 14.51 -28.96 3.81
C PRO A 2 14.29 -27.48 3.48
N GLN A 3 15.17 -26.94 2.63
CA GLN A 3 15.14 -25.57 2.15
C GLN A 3 13.86 -25.35 1.32
N ALA A 4 13.04 -24.39 1.75
CA ALA A 4 12.03 -23.83 0.87
C ALA A 4 12.75 -22.97 -0.17
N SER A 5 12.80 -23.45 -1.41
CA SER A 5 12.98 -22.62 -2.60
C SER A 5 11.84 -21.58 -2.60
N GLY A 6 12.08 -20.42 -1.97
CA GLY A 6 11.03 -19.46 -1.66
C GLY A 6 10.98 -18.37 -2.70
N VAL A 7 10.09 -18.48 -3.69
CA VAL A 7 9.70 -17.31 -4.49
C VAL A 7 9.15 -16.28 -3.51
N VAL A 8 9.89 -15.21 -3.30
CA VAL A 8 9.43 -14.04 -2.55
C VAL A 8 8.24 -13.47 -3.31
N ARG A 9 7.05 -13.52 -2.70
CA ARG A 9 5.83 -12.97 -3.29
C ARG A 9 5.67 -11.54 -2.82
N VAL A 10 5.39 -10.62 -3.74
CA VAL A 10 5.23 -9.21 -3.39
C VAL A 10 3.75 -8.88 -3.20
N LEU A 11 3.40 -8.26 -2.09
CA LEU A 11 2.08 -7.68 -1.82
C LEU A 11 2.12 -6.20 -2.14
N HIS A 12 1.26 -5.76 -3.07
CA HIS A 12 1.04 -4.35 -3.37
C HIS A 12 -0.25 -3.91 -2.66
N PRO A 13 -0.17 -3.26 -1.49
CA PRO A 13 -1.36 -2.95 -0.72
C PRO A 13 -2.17 -1.82 -1.35
N VAL A 14 -3.49 -1.97 -1.32
CA VAL A 14 -4.44 -0.95 -1.76
C VAL A 14 -5.49 -0.76 -0.67
N GLU A 15 -5.74 0.49 -0.28
CA GLU A 15 -6.81 0.85 0.66
C GLU A 15 -7.63 2.02 0.10
N VAL A 16 -8.95 1.99 0.32
CA VAL A 16 -9.87 3.06 -0.09
C VAL A 16 -10.26 3.86 1.15
N LYS A 17 -10.12 5.18 1.10
CA LYS A 17 -10.55 6.08 2.19
C LYS A 17 -11.47 7.18 1.70
N MET A 18 -12.56 7.35 2.45
CA MET A 18 -13.50 8.47 2.31
C MET A 18 -12.92 9.70 3.02
N GLY A 19 -12.09 10.48 2.33
CA GLY A 19 -11.48 11.70 2.87
C GLY A 19 -10.76 12.52 1.80
N VAL A 20 -10.58 13.82 2.09
CA VAL A 20 -9.84 14.78 1.26
C VAL A 20 -8.49 15.02 1.94
N GLN A 21 -7.37 14.98 1.20
CA GLN A 21 -6.00 15.14 1.72
C GLN A 21 -5.56 14.07 2.74
N ILE A 22 -5.49 12.83 2.27
CA ILE A 22 -4.94 11.70 3.01
C ILE A 22 -3.44 11.91 3.32
N GLY A 23 -3.07 11.82 4.60
CA GLY A 23 -1.68 11.85 5.07
C GLY A 23 -1.16 10.50 5.55
N VAL A 24 0.07 10.47 6.07
CA VAL A 24 0.79 9.25 6.51
C VAL A 24 0.01 8.40 7.50
N GLU A 25 -0.83 9.02 8.34
CA GLU A 25 -1.68 8.31 9.30
C GLU A 25 -2.59 7.27 8.64
N ALA A 26 -2.99 7.49 7.39
CA ALA A 26 -3.83 6.58 6.64
C ALA A 26 -3.10 5.32 6.16
N THR A 27 -1.78 5.28 6.21
CA THR A 27 -0.99 4.14 5.70
C THR A 27 -0.58 3.17 6.80
N LYS A 28 -0.94 3.44 8.06
CA LYS A 28 -0.59 2.58 9.21
C LYS A 28 -1.14 1.15 9.10
N SER A 29 -2.24 0.96 8.36
CA SER A 29 -2.79 -0.36 8.06
C SER A 29 -1.80 -1.25 7.31
N PHE A 30 -0.96 -0.68 6.44
CA PHE A 30 -0.04 -1.44 5.58
C PHE A 30 1.10 -2.08 6.38
N LEU A 31 1.55 -1.43 7.46
CA LEU A 31 2.57 -2.00 8.36
C LEU A 31 2.16 -3.35 8.96
N ARG A 32 0.86 -3.65 9.03
CA ARG A 32 0.39 -4.95 9.53
C ARG A 32 0.65 -6.09 8.55
N LEU A 33 0.80 -5.79 7.26
CA LEU A 33 1.04 -6.78 6.20
C LEU A 33 2.47 -7.30 6.20
N GLU A 34 3.43 -6.56 6.79
CA GLU A 34 4.82 -7.02 7.00
C GLU A 34 4.90 -8.31 7.84
N ARG A 35 3.85 -8.61 8.60
CA ARG A 35 3.77 -9.81 9.45
C ARG A 35 3.35 -11.07 8.68
N ILE A 36 3.00 -10.96 7.40
CA ILE A 36 2.60 -12.10 6.57
C ILE A 36 3.86 -12.82 6.08
N ALA A 37 4.12 -14.01 6.65
CA ALA A 37 5.30 -14.80 6.28
C ALA A 37 5.26 -15.22 4.80
N GLY A 38 6.43 -15.14 4.14
CA GLY A 38 6.59 -15.50 2.72
C GLY A 38 6.19 -14.40 1.74
N TYR A 39 5.88 -13.20 2.24
CA TYR A 39 5.59 -12.03 1.40
C TYR A 39 6.45 -10.82 1.77
N GLU A 40 6.84 -10.07 0.74
CA GLU A 40 7.43 -8.73 0.88
C GLU A 40 6.39 -7.67 0.53
N LEU A 41 6.48 -6.49 1.14
CA LEU A 41 5.64 -5.36 0.76
C LEU A 41 6.26 -4.60 -0.41
N GLY A 42 5.49 -4.48 -1.48
CA GLY A 42 5.78 -3.61 -2.61
C GLY A 42 5.11 -2.24 -2.48
N PHE A 43 5.20 -1.47 -3.55
CA PHE A 43 4.61 -0.12 -3.63
C PHE A 43 3.09 -0.16 -3.40
N GLY A 44 2.61 0.69 -2.49
CA GLY A 44 1.22 0.75 -2.05
C GLY A 44 0.44 1.93 -2.62
N HIS A 45 -0.88 1.81 -2.63
CA HIS A 45 -1.77 2.88 -3.06
C HIS A 45 -2.90 3.14 -2.07
N VAL A 46 -3.22 4.40 -1.86
CA VAL A 46 -4.43 4.80 -1.14
C VAL A 46 -5.35 5.53 -2.11
N ILE A 47 -6.53 4.98 -2.34
CA ILE A 47 -7.55 5.55 -3.20
C ILE A 47 -8.36 6.54 -2.39
N CYS A 48 -8.44 7.79 -2.82
CA CYS A 48 -9.13 8.84 -2.08
C CYS A 48 -9.70 9.94 -2.98
N GLN A 49 -10.40 10.90 -2.37
CA GLN A 49 -10.85 12.10 -3.06
C GLN A 49 -9.69 13.09 -3.16
N THR A 50 -8.95 13.00 -4.27
CA THR A 50 -7.91 13.96 -4.66
C THR A 50 -8.09 14.39 -6.12
N ARG A 51 -7.55 15.55 -6.48
CA ARG A 51 -7.54 16.02 -7.88
C ARG A 51 -6.46 15.34 -8.69
N GLU A 52 -5.29 15.15 -8.10
CA GLU A 52 -4.11 14.56 -8.74
C GLU A 52 -3.45 13.55 -7.79
N PRO A 53 -2.76 12.52 -8.32
CA PRO A 53 -1.97 11.62 -7.50
C PRO A 53 -0.85 12.36 -6.78
N TYR A 54 -0.54 11.97 -5.55
CA TYR A 54 0.57 12.55 -4.78
C TYR A 54 1.23 11.50 -3.88
N PRO A 55 2.55 11.60 -3.61
CA PRO A 55 3.21 10.69 -2.69
C PRO A 55 2.72 10.96 -1.25
N ILE A 56 2.29 9.92 -0.55
CA ILE A 56 2.02 9.97 0.90
C ILE A 56 3.31 9.67 1.66
N THR A 57 4.02 8.63 1.23
CA THR A 57 5.37 8.27 1.70
C THR A 57 6.24 7.93 0.48
N ARG A 58 7.49 7.52 0.70
CA ARG A 58 8.39 7.06 -0.37
C ARG A 58 7.79 5.89 -1.18
N ASP A 59 7.08 5.00 -0.51
CA ASP A 59 6.62 3.72 -1.07
C ASP A 59 5.10 3.64 -1.20
N ILE A 60 4.39 4.76 -0.98
CA ILE A 60 2.92 4.83 -0.99
C ILE A 60 2.45 6.09 -1.69
N GLN A 61 1.54 5.92 -2.64
CA GLN A 61 0.92 7.00 -3.41
C GLN A 61 -0.58 7.12 -3.13
N ALA A 62 -1.07 8.35 -2.98
CA ALA A 62 -2.48 8.65 -3.06
C ALA A 62 -2.92 8.66 -4.53
N VAL A 63 -3.99 7.96 -4.86
CA VAL A 63 -4.57 7.89 -6.22
C VAL A 63 -5.99 8.46 -6.18
N PRO A 64 -6.37 9.32 -7.14
CA PRO A 64 -7.72 9.83 -7.23
C PRO A 64 -8.72 8.71 -7.53
N VAL A 65 -9.84 8.70 -6.81
CA VAL A 65 -10.94 7.75 -7.03
C VAL A 65 -11.50 7.77 -8.46
N TRP A 66 -11.39 8.90 -9.18
CA TRP A 66 -11.86 9.00 -10.57
C TRP A 66 -10.96 8.29 -11.58
N ALA A 67 -9.75 7.87 -11.19
CA ALA A 67 -8.78 7.21 -12.08
C ALA A 67 -8.89 5.66 -12.08
N ILE A 68 -10.00 5.11 -11.59
CA ILE A 68 -10.25 3.67 -11.46
C ILE A 68 -11.47 3.28 -12.29
#